data_AF-A0A2R3QWH5-F1
#
_entry.id   AF-A0A2R3QWH5-F1
#
_cell.length_a   1.000
_cell.length_b   1.000
_cell.length_c   1.000
_cell.angle_alpha   90.00
_cell.angle_beta   90.00
_cell.angle_gamma   90.00
#
_symmetry.space_group_name_H-M   'P 1'
#
loop_
_entity.id
_entity.type
_entity.pdbx_description
1 polymer ?
#
loop_
_entity_poly.entity_id
_entity_poly.type
_entity_poly.pdbx_seq_one_letter_code
_entity_poly.pdbx_strand_id
1 'polypeptide(L)'
;MTPARLDLPVIPGATNRKPLFLLQPRLERKAITDVQKTPSLKLTVPEHGLAAEWPCWVEGVSGFTALNRQPPQQAPWMVGVIDADTVEINALNGAGQNASGGWLVYQPGVDLTDASAKLTLTGHGYSLELTIANEGLQVLGVGRLMIVLTPAQSAAIPQAGVTYTLDITWQNGDVDRWLDGPVSVRRGGGHGCCT
;
A
#
# COMPACT_ATOMS: atom_id res chain seq x y z
N MET A 1 1.09 -3.70 -19.57
CA MET A 1 1.10 -2.70 -18.48
C MET A 1 2.48 -2.05 -18.40
N THR A 2 2.60 -0.76 -18.05
CA THR A 2 3.90 -0.18 -17.64
C THR A 2 4.07 -0.43 -16.13
N PRO A 3 5.14 -1.09 -15.68
CA PRO A 3 5.33 -1.36 -14.26
C PRO A 3 5.54 -0.07 -13.46
N ALA A 4 5.06 -0.06 -12.23
CA ALA A 4 5.31 1.05 -11.32
C ALA A 4 6.73 0.95 -10.74
N ARG A 5 7.43 2.08 -10.76
CA ARG A 5 8.79 2.20 -10.25
C ARG A 5 8.80 2.58 -8.79
N LEU A 6 9.22 1.66 -7.93
CA LEU A 6 9.27 1.86 -6.48
C LEU A 6 10.64 1.42 -5.94
N ASP A 7 11.18 2.17 -4.99
CA ASP A 7 12.38 1.76 -4.26
C ASP A 7 12.01 0.72 -3.19
N LEU A 8 12.80 -0.35 -3.06
CA LEU A 8 12.64 -1.36 -2.02
C LEU A 8 13.70 -1.15 -0.92
N PRO A 9 13.38 -0.39 0.16
CA PRO A 9 14.32 -0.16 1.23
C PRO A 9 14.49 -1.39 2.11
N VAL A 10 15.72 -1.87 2.29
CA VAL A 10 16.06 -3.03 3.10
C VAL A 10 16.97 -2.64 4.26
N ILE A 11 16.65 -3.14 5.45
CA ILE A 11 17.50 -3.10 6.63
C ILE A 11 18.19 -4.46 6.77
N PRO A 12 19.51 -4.57 6.55
CA PRO A 12 20.23 -5.84 6.63
C PRO A 12 20.18 -6.45 8.03
N GLY A 13 20.04 -7.77 8.09
CA GLY A 13 20.02 -8.52 9.35
C GLY A 13 18.72 -8.40 10.15
N ALA A 14 17.71 -7.69 9.63
CA ALA A 14 16.39 -7.59 10.22
C ALA A 14 15.35 -8.32 9.37
N THR A 15 14.25 -8.73 10.01
CA THR A 15 13.05 -9.15 9.27
C THR A 15 12.42 -7.91 8.65
N ASN A 16 12.41 -7.82 7.32
CA ASN A 16 11.78 -6.71 6.61
C ASN A 16 10.38 -7.11 6.18
N ARG A 17 9.38 -6.30 6.54
CA ARG A 17 7.99 -6.42 6.10
C ARG A 17 7.60 -5.19 5.31
N LYS A 18 7.28 -5.34 4.03
CA LYS A 18 6.92 -4.23 3.13
C LYS A 18 5.53 -4.45 2.57
N PRO A 19 4.50 -3.75 3.11
CA PRO A 19 3.16 -3.83 2.57
C PRO A 19 3.13 -3.14 1.20
N LEU A 20 2.38 -3.74 0.28
CA LEU A 20 2.13 -3.25 -1.07
C LEU A 20 0.62 -3.27 -1.33
N PHE A 21 0.14 -2.19 -1.94
CA PHE A 21 -1.22 -2.09 -2.46
C PHE A 21 -1.18 -2.22 -3.99
N LEU A 22 -1.85 -3.23 -4.51
CA LEU A 22 -2.02 -3.47 -5.94
C LEU A 22 -3.35 -2.86 -6.37
N LEU A 23 -3.26 -1.74 -7.08
CA LEU A 23 -4.40 -0.89 -7.43
C LEU A 23 -4.82 -1.11 -8.87
N GLN A 24 -6.13 -1.18 -9.12
CA GLN A 24 -6.69 -1.14 -10.46
C GLN A 24 -6.69 0.30 -11.01
N PRO A 25 -6.56 0.52 -12.33
CA PRO A 25 -6.40 1.86 -12.89
C PRO A 25 -7.65 2.75 -12.77
N ARG A 26 -8.84 2.17 -12.58
CA ARG A 26 -10.09 2.91 -12.48
C ARG A 26 -10.29 3.48 -11.07
N LEU A 27 -10.75 4.73 -11.00
CA LEU A 27 -11.22 5.32 -9.75
C LEU A 27 -12.70 4.99 -9.51
N GLU A 28 -13.01 4.56 -8.30
CA GLU A 28 -14.36 4.51 -7.76
C GLU A 28 -14.63 5.72 -6.88
N ARG A 29 -15.89 6.16 -6.85
CA ARG A 29 -16.36 7.27 -6.03
C ARG A 29 -17.61 6.85 -5.29
N LYS A 30 -17.58 6.97 -3.96
CA LYS A 30 -18.69 6.63 -3.07
C LYS A 30 -19.07 7.88 -2.30
N ALA A 31 -20.36 8.19 -2.25
CA ALA A 31 -20.84 9.40 -1.61
C ALA A 31 -20.62 9.33 -0.09
N ILE A 32 -20.10 10.40 0.49
CA ILE A 32 -20.04 10.56 1.95
C ILE A 32 -21.39 11.11 2.40
N THR A 33 -22.13 10.34 3.19
CA THR A 33 -23.45 10.73 3.70
C THR A 33 -23.37 11.43 5.05
N ASP A 34 -22.31 11.16 5.84
CA ASP A 34 -22.05 11.86 7.09
C ASP A 34 -20.55 11.99 7.39
N VAL A 35 -20.17 13.11 8.01
CA VAL A 35 -18.81 13.37 8.50
C VAL A 35 -18.88 13.58 10.01
N GLN A 36 -18.51 12.54 10.76
CA GLN A 36 -18.75 12.49 12.19
C GLN A 36 -17.71 13.30 12.97
N LYS A 37 -18.17 14.00 14.01
CA LYS A 37 -17.34 14.85 14.89
C LYS A 37 -16.65 14.04 15.98
N THR A 38 -15.76 13.13 15.57
CA THR A 38 -15.05 12.20 16.45
C THR A 38 -13.55 12.49 16.52
N PRO A 39 -12.86 12.13 17.63
CA PRO A 39 -11.41 12.35 17.77
C PRO A 39 -10.55 11.68 16.68
N SER A 40 -10.96 10.50 16.23
CA SER A 40 -10.53 9.88 14.98
C SER A 40 -11.65 10.08 13.98
N LEU A 41 -11.40 10.79 12.88
CA LEU A 41 -12.43 11.18 11.92
C LEU A 41 -13.13 9.95 11.34
N LYS A 42 -14.45 9.86 11.49
CA LYS A 42 -15.28 8.81 10.87
C LYS A 42 -16.12 9.39 9.76
N LEU A 43 -16.25 8.64 8.68
CA LEU A 43 -17.07 8.97 7.52
C LEU A 43 -18.10 7.86 7.33
N THR A 44 -19.37 8.23 7.19
CA THR A 44 -20.39 7.29 6.73
C THR A 44 -20.40 7.32 5.20
N VAL A 45 -20.08 6.17 4.61
CA VAL A 45 -19.98 5.93 3.17
C VAL A 45 -20.66 4.59 2.90
N PRO A 46 -21.98 4.61 2.61
CA PRO A 46 -22.73 3.38 2.43
C PRO A 46 -22.14 2.49 1.34
N GLU A 47 -22.06 1.19 1.62
CA GLU A 47 -21.54 0.17 0.70
C GLU A 47 -20.20 0.56 0.07
N HIS A 48 -19.24 1.02 0.89
CA HIS A 48 -17.94 1.47 0.40
C HIS A 48 -17.08 0.34 -0.18
N GLY A 49 -17.41 -0.93 0.06
CA GLY A 49 -16.78 -2.09 -0.62
C GLY A 49 -15.32 -2.37 -0.25
N LEU A 50 -14.78 -1.71 0.77
CA LEU A 50 -13.41 -1.94 1.25
C LEU A 50 -13.41 -3.09 2.25
N ALA A 51 -12.54 -4.08 2.05
CA ALA A 51 -12.45 -5.25 2.93
C ALA A 51 -11.51 -5.03 4.14
N ALA A 52 -10.63 -4.05 4.06
CA ALA A 52 -9.62 -3.75 5.08
C ALA A 52 -9.08 -2.32 4.87
N GLU A 53 -8.11 -1.93 5.68
CA GLU A 53 -7.42 -0.65 5.54
C GLU A 53 -6.89 -0.43 4.11
N TRP A 54 -7.28 0.69 3.50
CA TRP A 54 -7.03 0.97 2.08
C TRP A 54 -6.69 2.44 1.82
N PRO A 55 -5.78 2.74 0.87
CA PRO A 55 -5.50 4.11 0.46
C PRO A 55 -6.71 4.73 -0.27
N CYS A 56 -7.27 5.81 0.28
CA CYS A 56 -8.37 6.55 -0.33
C CYS A 56 -8.11 8.06 -0.32
N TRP A 57 -8.67 8.75 -1.30
CA TRP A 57 -8.79 10.20 -1.34
C TRP A 57 -10.18 10.63 -0.88
N VAL A 58 -10.29 11.88 -0.46
CA VAL A 58 -11.58 12.51 -0.18
C VAL A 58 -11.67 13.77 -1.02
N GLU A 59 -12.76 13.96 -1.75
CA GLU A 59 -12.98 15.11 -2.63
C GLU A 59 -14.30 15.82 -2.28
N GLY A 60 -14.34 17.14 -2.42
CA GLY A 60 -15.60 17.91 -2.36
C GLY A 60 -16.23 18.07 -0.99
N VAL A 61 -15.51 17.80 0.10
CA VAL A 61 -15.99 18.08 1.46
C VAL A 61 -15.96 19.58 1.74
N SER A 62 -17.08 20.13 2.21
CA SER A 62 -17.15 21.50 2.72
C SER A 62 -16.83 21.54 4.21
N GLY A 63 -16.38 22.67 4.75
CA GLY A 63 -16.22 22.87 6.21
C GLY A 63 -15.02 22.16 6.87
N PHE A 64 -14.24 21.37 6.12
CA PHE A 64 -12.96 20.79 6.57
C PHE A 64 -12.00 20.60 5.37
N THR A 65 -11.44 21.70 4.87
CA THR A 65 -10.64 21.70 3.63
C THR A 65 -9.41 20.79 3.69
N ALA A 66 -8.80 20.62 4.88
CA ALA A 66 -7.64 19.75 5.06
C ALA A 66 -7.93 18.26 4.81
N LEU A 67 -9.20 17.84 4.86
CA LEU A 67 -9.61 16.48 4.52
C LEU A 67 -9.50 16.22 3.00
N ASN A 68 -9.76 17.24 2.19
CA ASN A 68 -9.77 17.09 0.74
C ASN A 68 -8.37 16.81 0.19
N ARG A 69 -8.26 15.80 -0.65
CA ARG A 69 -7.03 15.44 -1.37
C ARG A 69 -7.36 15.09 -2.82
N GLN A 70 -6.66 15.71 -3.76
CA GLN A 70 -6.86 15.46 -5.19
C GLN A 70 -5.95 14.31 -5.69
N PRO A 71 -6.51 13.25 -6.28
CA PRO A 71 -5.75 12.23 -6.98
C PRO A 71 -5.34 12.70 -8.40
N PRO A 72 -4.13 12.37 -8.89
CA PRO A 72 -3.04 11.70 -8.17
C PRO A 72 -2.05 12.68 -7.50
N GLN A 73 -2.37 13.99 -7.45
CA GLN A 73 -1.40 15.01 -7.03
C GLN A 73 -1.05 14.96 -5.54
N GLN A 74 -2.00 14.54 -4.70
CA GLN A 74 -1.82 14.44 -3.26
C GLN A 74 -1.86 12.97 -2.83
N ALA A 75 -1.03 12.61 -1.85
CA ALA A 75 -1.01 11.26 -1.30
C ALA A 75 -2.39 10.90 -0.71
N PRO A 76 -2.87 9.65 -0.81
CA PRO A 76 -4.12 9.24 -0.19
C PRO A 76 -4.04 9.25 1.35
N TRP A 77 -5.19 9.21 2.00
CA TRP A 77 -5.34 8.82 3.40
C TRP A 77 -5.32 7.30 3.52
N MET A 78 -4.75 6.77 4.61
CA MET A 78 -5.02 5.40 5.02
C MET A 78 -6.36 5.37 5.73
N VAL A 79 -7.31 4.65 5.13
CA VAL A 79 -8.70 4.59 5.60
C VAL A 79 -8.95 3.20 6.17
N GLY A 80 -9.20 3.13 7.48
CA GLY A 80 -9.61 1.93 8.18
C GLY A 80 -11.09 1.64 7.97
N VAL A 81 -11.47 0.36 7.95
CA VAL A 81 -12.87 -0.08 7.84
C VAL A 81 -13.39 -0.36 9.25
N ILE A 82 -14.51 0.26 9.62
CA ILE A 82 -15.20 0.02 10.89
C ILE A 82 -16.31 -1.01 10.68
N ASP A 83 -17.14 -0.79 9.66
CA ASP A 83 -18.23 -1.67 9.22
C ASP A 83 -18.50 -1.42 7.73
N ALA A 84 -19.56 -2.01 7.16
CA ALA A 84 -19.86 -1.93 5.72
C ALA A 84 -20.20 -0.52 5.20
N ASP A 85 -20.58 0.39 6.10
CA ASP A 85 -21.05 1.74 5.77
C ASP A 85 -20.20 2.83 6.43
N THR A 86 -19.20 2.46 7.23
CA THR A 86 -18.41 3.40 8.03
C THR A 86 -16.93 3.13 7.93
N VAL A 87 -16.19 4.19 7.64
CA VAL A 87 -14.73 4.17 7.59
C VAL A 87 -14.12 5.20 8.52
N GLU A 88 -12.85 5.00 8.87
CA GLU A 88 -12.09 5.86 9.78
C GLU A 88 -10.80 6.37 9.14
N ILE A 89 -10.51 7.65 9.33
CA ILE A 89 -9.22 8.27 9.02
C ILE A 89 -8.55 8.67 10.33
N ASN A 90 -7.80 7.73 10.92
CA ASN A 90 -7.20 7.91 12.24
C ASN A 90 -6.14 9.03 12.30
N ALA A 91 -5.59 9.43 11.14
CA ALA A 91 -4.64 10.54 11.04
C ALA A 91 -5.29 11.93 11.21
N LEU A 92 -6.62 12.02 11.23
CA LEU A 92 -7.35 13.28 11.31
C LEU A 92 -8.27 13.33 12.51
N ASN A 93 -8.30 14.51 13.15
CA ASN A 93 -9.25 14.83 14.19
C ASN A 93 -10.49 15.50 13.58
N GLY A 94 -11.65 14.83 13.69
CA GLY A 94 -12.94 15.35 13.25
C GLY A 94 -13.66 16.19 14.31
N ALA A 95 -13.19 16.22 15.56
CA ALA A 95 -13.84 16.95 16.63
C ALA A 95 -13.91 18.45 16.31
N GLY A 96 -15.10 19.04 16.45
CA GLY A 96 -15.34 20.45 16.18
C GLY A 96 -15.36 20.86 14.70
N GLN A 97 -15.12 19.92 13.77
CA GLN A 97 -15.20 20.19 12.34
C GLN A 97 -16.68 20.22 11.92
N ASN A 98 -17.07 21.21 11.12
CA ASN A 98 -18.42 21.32 10.57
C ASN A 98 -18.41 20.84 9.10
N ALA A 99 -17.89 19.63 8.89
CA ALA A 99 -17.76 19.07 7.57
C ALA A 99 -19.07 18.47 7.05
N SER A 100 -19.27 18.54 5.73
CA SER A 100 -20.41 17.93 5.08
C SER A 100 -20.15 17.62 3.60
N GLY A 101 -20.89 16.63 3.11
CA GLY A 101 -20.85 16.18 1.72
C GLY A 101 -19.52 15.54 1.32
N GLY A 102 -19.28 15.49 0.01
CA GLY A 102 -18.05 14.97 -0.57
C GLY A 102 -18.13 13.50 -0.99
N TRP A 103 -16.99 13.00 -1.45
CA TRP A 103 -16.83 11.68 -2.03
C TRP A 103 -15.60 11.00 -1.46
N LEU A 104 -15.75 9.75 -1.04
CA LEU A 104 -14.63 8.84 -0.82
C LEU A 104 -14.23 8.28 -2.19
N VAL A 105 -12.96 8.45 -2.54
CA VAL A 105 -12.43 8.09 -3.85
C VAL A 105 -11.29 7.11 -3.67
N TYR A 106 -11.29 5.98 -4.37
CA TYR A 106 -10.20 5.01 -4.29
C TYR A 106 -10.05 4.23 -5.59
N GLN A 107 -8.89 3.61 -5.77
CA GLN A 107 -8.68 2.61 -6.80
C GLN A 107 -8.97 1.24 -6.20
N PRO A 108 -9.83 0.40 -6.81
CA PRO A 108 -10.11 -0.94 -6.29
C PRO A 108 -8.85 -1.80 -6.19
N GLY A 109 -8.85 -2.71 -5.23
CA GLY A 109 -7.80 -3.70 -5.10
C GLY A 109 -7.86 -4.73 -6.22
N VAL A 110 -6.69 -5.17 -6.64
CA VAL A 110 -6.55 -6.25 -7.62
C VAL A 110 -6.85 -7.58 -6.94
N ASP A 111 -7.84 -8.31 -7.46
CA ASP A 111 -8.08 -9.66 -6.99
C ASP A 111 -6.97 -10.61 -7.48
N LEU A 112 -6.30 -11.25 -6.53
CA LEU A 112 -5.23 -12.22 -6.79
C LEU A 112 -5.70 -13.66 -6.61
N THR A 113 -7.01 -13.89 -6.49
CA THR A 113 -7.57 -15.24 -6.41
C THR A 113 -7.08 -16.06 -7.60
N ASP A 114 -6.47 -17.21 -7.28
CA ASP A 114 -5.82 -18.14 -8.22
C ASP A 114 -4.69 -17.55 -9.10
N ALA A 115 -4.23 -16.33 -8.82
CA ALA A 115 -3.01 -15.79 -9.40
C ALA A 115 -1.79 -16.24 -8.57
N SER A 116 -0.62 -16.27 -9.22
CA SER A 116 0.65 -16.45 -8.52
C SER A 116 1.49 -15.18 -8.62
N ALA A 117 2.19 -14.83 -7.55
CA ALA A 117 3.09 -13.68 -7.50
C ALA A 117 4.52 -14.15 -7.27
N LYS A 118 5.46 -13.54 -7.97
CA LYS A 118 6.89 -13.78 -7.83
C LYS A 118 7.65 -12.47 -7.80
N LEU A 119 8.44 -12.29 -6.76
CA LEU A 119 9.38 -11.18 -6.66
C LEU A 119 10.81 -11.71 -6.81
N THR A 120 11.57 -11.11 -7.71
CA THR A 120 12.96 -11.51 -7.98
C THR A 120 13.87 -10.32 -7.73
N LEU A 121 14.87 -10.49 -6.87
CA LEU A 121 15.99 -9.56 -6.70
C LEU A 121 17.16 -10.07 -7.54
N THR A 122 17.80 -9.18 -8.30
CA THR A 122 18.91 -9.54 -9.17
C THR A 122 20.02 -8.50 -9.06
N GLY A 123 21.25 -8.98 -8.94
CA GLY A 123 22.49 -8.19 -8.98
C GLY A 123 23.65 -9.02 -9.50
N HIS A 124 24.85 -8.45 -9.56
CA HIS A 124 26.04 -9.16 -10.06
C HIS A 124 26.37 -10.38 -9.19
N GLY A 125 26.15 -11.59 -9.73
CA GLY A 125 26.36 -12.85 -9.00
C GLY A 125 25.36 -13.08 -7.85
N TYR A 126 24.27 -12.30 -7.79
CA TYR A 126 23.26 -12.38 -6.73
C TYR A 126 21.87 -12.56 -7.34
N SER A 127 21.13 -13.54 -6.85
CA SER A 127 19.71 -13.73 -7.17
C SER A 127 18.97 -14.23 -5.93
N LEU A 128 17.81 -13.65 -5.66
CA LEU A 128 16.90 -14.10 -4.63
C LEU A 128 15.48 -14.07 -5.17
N GLU A 129 14.77 -15.19 -5.01
CA GLU A 129 13.38 -15.30 -5.40
C GLU A 129 12.48 -15.38 -4.16
N LEU A 130 11.41 -14.61 -4.14
CA LEU A 130 10.38 -14.58 -3.12
C LEU A 130 9.04 -14.91 -3.77
N THR A 131 8.36 -15.90 -3.22
CA THR A 131 7.05 -16.38 -3.67
C THR A 131 6.16 -16.63 -2.47
N ILE A 132 4.88 -16.94 -2.72
CA ILE A 132 3.97 -17.39 -1.67
C ILE A 132 4.46 -18.72 -1.06
N ALA A 133 4.97 -19.63 -1.91
CA ALA A 133 5.41 -20.96 -1.49
C ALA A 133 6.64 -20.94 -0.56
N ASN A 134 7.51 -19.93 -0.66
CA ASN A 134 8.68 -19.79 0.20
C ASN A 134 8.50 -18.73 1.30
N GLU A 135 7.26 -18.30 1.54
CA GLU A 135 6.87 -17.29 2.53
C GLU A 135 7.50 -15.89 2.32
N GLY A 136 8.17 -15.67 1.19
CA GLY A 136 8.73 -14.38 0.82
C GLY A 136 7.68 -13.35 0.38
N LEU A 137 6.49 -13.83 -0.01
CA LEU A 137 5.31 -13.03 -0.29
C LEU A 137 4.11 -13.55 0.51
N GLN A 138 3.31 -12.65 1.10
CA GLN A 138 2.06 -12.99 1.78
C GLN A 138 0.91 -12.20 1.18
N VAL A 139 -0.15 -12.89 0.75
CA VAL A 139 -1.40 -12.25 0.31
C VAL A 139 -2.26 -12.00 1.54
N LEU A 140 -2.57 -10.72 1.80
CA LEU A 140 -3.31 -10.28 3.00
C LEU A 140 -4.79 -9.94 2.70
N GLY A 141 -5.24 -10.25 1.48
CA GLY A 141 -6.56 -9.93 0.96
C GLY A 141 -6.49 -9.29 -0.43
N VAL A 142 -7.64 -8.88 -0.95
CA VAL A 142 -7.76 -8.26 -2.28
C VAL A 142 -6.84 -7.04 -2.38
N GLY A 143 -5.94 -7.07 -3.36
CA GLY A 143 -4.98 -6.01 -3.65
C GLY A 143 -3.94 -5.76 -2.55
N ARG A 144 -3.81 -6.62 -1.53
CA ARG A 144 -2.85 -6.46 -0.43
C ARG A 144 -1.80 -7.56 -0.47
N LEU A 145 -0.56 -7.18 -0.72
CA LEU A 145 0.60 -8.08 -0.72
C LEU A 145 1.61 -7.60 0.31
N MET A 146 2.30 -8.51 0.98
CA MET A 146 3.40 -8.20 1.89
C MET A 146 4.66 -8.90 1.40
N ILE A 147 5.71 -8.13 1.14
CA ILE A 147 7.05 -8.69 0.94
C ILE A 147 7.66 -8.98 2.31
N VAL A 148 8.16 -10.19 2.48
CA VAL A 148 8.84 -10.63 3.70
C VAL A 148 10.25 -11.08 3.34
N LEU A 149 11.25 -10.42 3.95
CA LEU A 149 12.63 -10.89 3.94
C LEU A 149 13.00 -11.32 5.34
N THR A 150 13.53 -12.53 5.48
CA THR A 150 14.14 -12.99 6.74
C THR A 150 15.41 -12.19 7.06
N PRO A 151 15.86 -12.21 8.33
CA PRO A 151 17.14 -11.60 8.72
C PRO A 151 18.33 -12.08 7.88
N ALA A 152 18.39 -13.38 7.57
CA ALA A 152 19.46 -13.95 6.76
C ALA A 152 19.41 -13.48 5.31
N GLN A 153 18.22 -13.48 4.69
CA GLN A 153 18.04 -12.98 3.32
C GLN A 153 18.38 -11.49 3.23
N SER A 154 17.91 -10.66 4.17
CA SER A 154 18.17 -9.22 4.15
C SER A 154 19.65 -8.89 4.39
N ALA A 155 20.35 -9.67 5.21
CA ALA A 155 21.79 -9.54 5.41
C ALA A 155 22.62 -9.89 4.17
N ALA A 156 22.14 -10.85 3.38
CA ALA A 156 22.82 -11.34 2.18
C ALA A 156 22.69 -10.42 0.96
N ILE A 157 21.77 -9.46 0.97
CA ILE A 157 21.57 -8.53 -0.15
C ILE A 157 22.82 -7.62 -0.31
N PRO A 158 23.44 -7.58 -1.50
CA PRO A 158 24.54 -6.67 -1.80
C PRO A 158 24.19 -5.19 -1.57
N GLN A 159 25.18 -4.39 -1.16
CA GLN A 159 25.01 -2.98 -0.79
C GLN A 159 24.48 -2.11 -1.96
N ALA A 160 24.82 -2.45 -3.20
CA ALA A 160 24.47 -1.68 -4.39
C ALA A 160 24.33 -2.60 -5.61
N GLY A 161 23.67 -2.08 -6.65
CA GLY A 161 23.52 -2.79 -7.93
C GLY A 161 22.51 -3.92 -7.92
N VAL A 162 21.62 -3.96 -6.92
CA VAL A 162 20.50 -4.90 -6.86
C VAL A 162 19.23 -4.17 -7.32
N THR A 163 18.54 -4.76 -8.28
CA THR A 163 17.19 -4.37 -8.70
C THR A 163 16.21 -5.47 -8.36
N TYR A 164 14.93 -5.16 -8.31
CA TYR A 164 13.89 -6.15 -8.16
C TYR A 164 12.79 -5.99 -9.20
N THR A 165 12.06 -7.08 -9.43
CA THR A 165 10.82 -7.10 -10.20
C THR A 165 9.76 -7.89 -9.46
N LEU A 166 8.51 -7.43 -9.49
CA LEU A 166 7.34 -8.20 -9.06
C LEU A 166 6.50 -8.54 -10.29
N ASP A 167 6.40 -9.82 -10.59
CA ASP A 167 5.62 -10.36 -11.68
C ASP A 167 4.41 -11.14 -11.13
N ILE A 168 3.24 -10.94 -11.74
CA ILE A 168 2.01 -11.67 -11.42
C ILE A 168 1.65 -12.53 -12.62
N THR A 169 1.51 -13.84 -12.40
CA THR A 169 1.04 -14.78 -13.41
C THR A 169 -0.42 -15.09 -13.13
N TRP A 170 -1.27 -14.79 -14.11
CA TRP A 170 -2.72 -14.99 -14.07
C TRP A 170 -3.11 -16.42 -14.46
N GLN A 171 -4.35 -16.82 -14.15
CA GLN A 171 -4.86 -18.16 -14.50
C GLN A 171 -4.78 -18.45 -16.01
N ASN A 172 -4.95 -17.44 -16.86
CA ASN A 172 -4.89 -17.58 -18.32
C ASN A 172 -3.45 -17.73 -18.85
N GLY A 173 -2.44 -17.70 -17.98
CA GLY A 173 -1.02 -17.80 -18.31
C GLY A 173 -0.35 -16.46 -18.61
N ASP A 174 -1.09 -15.35 -18.64
CA ASP A 174 -0.50 -14.02 -18.85
C ASP A 174 0.38 -13.64 -17.66
N VAL A 175 1.50 -12.99 -17.94
CA VAL A 175 2.43 -12.49 -16.92
C VAL A 175 2.52 -10.97 -17.02
N ASP A 176 2.07 -10.28 -15.98
CA ASP A 176 2.20 -8.84 -15.86
C ASP A 176 3.31 -8.48 -14.87
N ARG A 177 4.23 -7.60 -15.30
CA ARG A 177 5.17 -6.95 -14.40
C ARG A 177 4.49 -5.76 -13.74
N TRP A 178 4.29 -5.87 -12.43
CA TRP A 178 3.60 -4.86 -11.63
C TRP A 178 4.54 -3.82 -11.05
N LEU A 179 5.69 -4.27 -10.53
CA LEU A 179 6.69 -3.39 -9.94
C LEU A 179 8.07 -3.70 -10.51
N ASP A 180 8.86 -2.66 -10.68
CA ASP A 180 10.29 -2.76 -10.88
C ASP A 180 10.99 -1.63 -10.11
N GLY A 181 12.26 -1.82 -9.78
CA GLY A 181 13.01 -0.74 -9.15
C GLY A 181 14.32 -1.16 -8.49
N PRO A 182 15.04 -0.19 -7.94
CA PRO A 182 16.24 -0.45 -7.15
C PRO A 182 15.89 -1.03 -5.78
N VAL A 183 16.85 -1.74 -5.20
CA VAL A 183 16.84 -2.12 -3.78
C VAL A 183 17.81 -1.19 -3.04
N SER A 184 17.31 -0.40 -2.08
CA SER A 184 18.14 0.50 -1.28
C SER A 184 18.50 -0.13 0.07
N VAL A 185 19.78 -0.44 0.27
CA VAL A 185 20.26 -1.09 1.50
C VAL A 185 20.73 -0.04 2.51
N ARG A 186 20.02 0.05 3.65
CA ARG A 186 20.37 0.95 4.76
C ARG A 186 21.10 0.17 5.85
N ARG A 187 22.43 0.13 5.78
CA ARG A 187 23.27 -0.23 6.93
C ARG A 187 23.40 1.03 7.78
N GLY A 188 22.94 0.97 9.02
CA GLY A 188 22.85 2.13 9.91
C GLY A 188 24.09 3.02 9.81
N GLY A 189 23.92 4.25 9.32
CA GLY A 189 24.90 5.30 9.50
C GLY A 189 24.83 5.70 10.96
N GLY A 190 25.90 5.49 11.72
CA GLY A 190 26.03 6.05 13.06
C GLY A 190 25.88 7.56 12.98
N HIS A 191 24.92 8.11 13.73
CA HIS A 191 24.95 9.39 14.45
C HIS A 191 23.54 9.69 14.95
N GLY A 192 23.39 9.75 16.27
CA GLY A 192 22.14 10.14 16.92
C GLY A 192 22.09 9.82 18.40
N CYS A 193 23.16 10.15 19.13
CA CYS A 193 23.04 10.41 20.56
C CYS A 193 22.14 11.65 20.70
N CYS A 194 20.98 11.50 21.33
CA CYS A 194 20.23 12.61 21.90
C CYS A 194 19.73 12.15 23.27
N THR A 195 20.47 12.59 24.28
CA THR A 195 20.02 12.94 25.63
C THR A 195 18.74 13.77 25.62
#